data_AF-A0A0Q9Y154-F1
#
_entry.id   AF-A0A0Q9Y154-F1
#
_cell.length_a   1.000
_cell.length_b   1.000
_cell.length_c   1.000
_cell.angle_alpha   90.00
_cell.angle_beta   90.00
_cell.angle_gamma   90.00
#
_symmetry.space_group_name_H-M   'P 1'
#
loop_
_entity.id
_entity.type
_entity.pdbx_description
1 polymer ?
#
loop_
_entity_poly.entity_id
_entity_poly.type
_entity_poly.pdbx_seq_one_letter_code
_entity_poly.pdbx_strand_id
1 'polypeptide(L)'
;MDISRWSTGQLEENESPIDGVKREVLEETGYVVEVNNLISTYYSSSNDNLVFLFKAAILKRIDWKPNDEIEQVQFFEREKLPEQIHPWNIKRIDDALENKISHFHIFGSAIL
;
A
#
# COMPACT_ATOMS: atom_id res chain seq x y z
N MET A 1 -20.57 0.08 -4.27
CA MET A 1 -19.49 -0.41 -3.42
C MET A 1 -18.28 -0.57 -4.31
N ASP A 2 -17.42 0.44 -4.31
CA ASP A 2 -16.18 0.43 -5.07
C ASP A 2 -15.14 -0.39 -4.28
N ILE A 3 -15.03 -1.66 -4.65
CA ILE A 3 -14.11 -2.65 -4.08
C ILE A 3 -12.69 -2.51 -4.63
N SER A 4 -12.40 -1.43 -5.38
CA SER A 4 -11.16 -1.30 -6.14
C SER A 4 -10.00 -0.65 -5.38
N ARG A 5 -10.23 -0.04 -4.21
CA ARG A 5 -9.18 0.72 -3.51
C ARG A 5 -8.43 -0.14 -2.48
N TRP A 6 -7.13 -0.20 -2.71
CA TRP A 6 -6.14 -0.80 -1.82
C TRP A 6 -5.67 0.29 -0.87
N SER A 7 -5.05 -0.05 0.26
CA SER A 7 -4.47 0.99 1.08
C SER A 7 -3.37 1.70 0.30
N THR A 8 -3.63 2.94 -0.10
CA THR A 8 -2.76 3.75 -0.95
C THR A 8 -3.02 5.21 -0.64
N GLY A 9 -1.95 5.95 -0.36
CA GLY A 9 -2.03 7.39 -0.27
C GLY A 9 -0.74 8.06 -0.70
N GLN A 10 -0.80 9.39 -0.68
CA GLN A 10 0.31 10.23 -1.09
C GLN A 10 1.29 10.38 0.06
N LEU A 11 2.57 10.51 -0.28
CA LEU A 11 3.57 10.84 0.73
C LEU A 11 3.38 12.29 1.18
N GLU A 12 3.48 12.50 2.47
CA GLU A 12 3.53 13.84 3.05
C GLU A 12 4.94 14.46 2.94
N GLU A 13 5.04 15.77 3.17
CA GLU A 13 6.32 16.46 3.15
C GLU A 13 7.26 15.91 4.23
N ASN A 14 8.50 15.58 3.85
CA ASN A 14 9.51 14.98 4.73
C ASN A 14 9.14 13.57 5.26
N GLU A 15 8.18 12.89 4.65
CA GLU A 15 7.79 11.52 4.97
C GLU A 15 8.61 10.50 4.16
N SER A 16 9.12 9.45 4.83
CA SER A 16 9.74 8.34 4.12
C SER A 16 8.66 7.43 3.52
N PRO A 17 8.88 6.77 2.37
CA PRO A 17 7.91 5.82 1.80
C PRO A 17 7.45 4.72 2.76
N ILE A 18 8.34 4.29 3.67
CA ILE A 18 8.02 3.28 4.68
C ILE A 18 7.08 3.83 5.75
N ASP A 19 7.31 5.07 6.18
CA ASP A 19 6.45 5.72 7.18
C ASP A 19 5.08 6.05 6.60
N GLY A 20 5.03 6.50 5.34
CA GLY A 20 3.78 6.69 4.60
C GLY A 20 2.95 5.42 4.53
N VAL A 21 3.54 4.27 4.16
CA VAL A 21 2.80 2.98 4.16
C VAL A 21 2.25 2.65 5.55
N LYS A 22 3.01 2.87 6.62
CA LYS A 22 2.54 2.59 7.99
C LYS A 22 1.39 3.52 8.40
N ARG A 23 1.47 4.81 8.04
CA ARG A 23 0.43 5.81 8.32
C ARG A 23 -0.84 5.48 7.55
N GLU A 24 -0.76 5.35 6.24
CA GLU A 24 -1.90 5.08 5.35
C GLU A 24 -2.62 3.80 5.74
N VAL A 25 -1.89 2.70 5.98
CA VAL A 25 -2.51 1.43 6.40
C VAL A 25 -3.22 1.58 7.74
N LEU A 26 -2.66 2.34 8.68
CA LEU A 26 -3.31 2.58 9.97
C LEU A 26 -4.59 3.42 9.82
N GLU A 27 -4.54 4.50 9.04
CA GLU A 27 -5.65 5.43 8.81
C GLU A 27 -6.80 4.75 8.06
N GLU A 28 -6.47 4.03 6.99
CA GLU A 28 -7.45 3.42 6.08
C GLU A 28 -8.01 2.09 6.60
N THR A 29 -7.32 1.38 7.51
CA THR A 29 -7.75 0.03 7.91
C THR A 29 -7.71 -0.29 9.40
N GLY A 30 -7.00 0.53 10.19
CA GLY A 30 -6.73 0.29 11.60
C GLY A 30 -5.64 -0.74 11.86
N TYR A 31 -5.00 -1.30 10.83
CA TYR A 31 -3.90 -2.24 11.02
C TYR A 31 -2.59 -1.51 11.31
N VAL A 32 -1.90 -1.97 12.36
CA VAL A 32 -0.51 -1.60 12.60
C VAL A 32 0.36 -2.66 11.93
N VAL A 33 1.25 -2.23 11.05
CA VAL A 33 2.06 -3.13 10.22
C VAL A 33 3.55 -2.91 10.39
N GLU A 34 4.32 -3.97 10.17
CA GLU A 34 5.75 -3.92 9.92
C GLU A 34 5.99 -4.01 8.41
N VAL A 35 6.71 -3.05 7.84
CA VAL A 35 7.06 -3.05 6.40
C VAL A 35 8.35 -3.84 6.21
N ASN A 36 8.32 -4.86 5.34
CA ASN A 36 9.46 -5.75 5.12
C ASN A 36 10.29 -5.36 3.89
N ASN A 37 9.73 -5.52 2.68
CA ASN A 37 10.47 -5.33 1.43
C ASN A 37 9.65 -4.53 0.42
N LEU A 38 10.35 -3.72 -0.39
CA LEU A 38 9.80 -3.15 -1.59
C LEU A 38 9.65 -4.25 -2.65
N ILE A 39 8.42 -4.48 -3.09
CA ILE A 39 8.07 -5.48 -4.10
C ILE A 39 8.32 -4.92 -5.50
N SER A 40 7.78 -3.74 -5.78
CA SER A 40 7.80 -3.14 -7.11
C SER A 40 7.58 -1.63 -7.06
N THR A 41 8.09 -0.95 -8.09
CA THR A 41 7.86 0.47 -8.32
C THR A 41 7.14 0.63 -9.66
N TYR A 42 6.07 1.42 -9.69
CA TYR A 42 5.29 1.71 -10.89
C TYR A 42 5.28 3.20 -11.15
N TYR A 43 5.30 3.62 -12.40
CA TYR A 43 5.01 4.99 -12.79
C TYR A 43 3.62 5.06 -13.44
N SER A 44 2.76 5.90 -12.91
CA SER A 44 1.42 6.16 -13.44
C SER A 44 1.45 7.42 -14.28
N SER A 45 1.59 7.27 -15.60
CA SER A 45 1.65 8.41 -16.53
C SER A 45 0.39 9.29 -16.53
N SER A 46 -0.76 8.73 -16.13
CA SER A 46 -2.01 9.48 -16.04
C SER A 46 -2.01 10.55 -14.94
N ASN A 47 -1.26 10.29 -13.87
CA ASN A 47 -1.25 11.12 -12.65
C ASN A 47 0.14 11.67 -12.35
N ASP A 48 1.12 11.41 -13.24
CA ASP A 48 2.54 11.74 -13.08
C ASP A 48 3.13 11.32 -11.72
N ASN A 49 2.75 10.12 -11.26
CA ASN A 49 3.06 9.64 -9.91
C ASN A 49 3.89 8.36 -9.93
N LEU A 50 4.85 8.29 -9.00
CA LEU A 50 5.60 7.08 -8.70
C LEU A 50 4.91 6.34 -7.54
N VAL A 51 4.59 5.07 -7.74
CA VAL A 51 3.91 4.21 -6.77
C VAL A 51 4.89 3.16 -6.27
N PHE A 52 5.08 3.11 -4.96
CA PHE A 52 5.88 2.10 -4.29
C PHE A 52 4.96 1.04 -3.67
N LEU A 53 5.15 -0.22 -4.07
CA LEU A 53 4.42 -1.34 -3.50
C LEU A 53 5.30 -2.08 -2.50
N PHE A 54 4.86 -2.11 -1.24
CA PHE A 54 5.56 -2.80 -0.16
C PHE A 54 4.81 -4.06 0.28
N LYS A 55 5.58 -5.05 0.73
CA LYS A 55 5.07 -6.17 1.51
C LYS A 55 5.18 -5.82 2.99
N ALA A 56 4.10 -6.06 3.73
CA ALA A 56 4.02 -5.77 5.15
C ALA A 56 3.36 -6.93 5.92
N ALA A 57 3.75 -7.07 7.18
CA ALA A 57 3.17 -8.02 8.12
C ALA A 57 2.27 -7.28 9.12
N ILE A 58 1.09 -7.82 9.37
CA ILE A 58 0.17 -7.26 10.37
C ILE A 58 0.66 -7.64 11.77
N LEU A 59 0.87 -6.63 12.62
CA LEU A 59 1.26 -6.82 14.01
C LEU A 59 0.03 -6.87 14.92
N LYS A 60 -0.91 -5.94 14.71
CA LYS A 60 -2.16 -5.82 15.47
C LYS A 60 -3.15 -4.95 14.72
N ARG A 61 -4.39 -4.88 15.24
CA ARG A 61 -5.40 -3.93 14.80
C ARG A 61 -5.84 -3.06 15.98
N ILE A 62 -6.03 -1.77 15.75
CA ILE A 62 -6.65 -0.86 16.71
C ILE A 62 -8.15 -0.75 16.44
N ASP A 63 -8.89 -0.15 17.38
CA ASP A 63 -10.28 0.19 17.12
C ASP A 63 -10.33 1.19 15.96
N TRP A 64 -11.03 0.82 14.90
CA TRP A 64 -11.08 1.55 13.64
C TRP A 64 -12.50 1.54 13.11
N LYS A 65 -12.89 2.67 12.51
CA LYS A 65 -14.20 2.85 11.90
C LYS A 65 -14.01 3.25 10.45
N PRO A 66 -14.87 2.75 9.54
CA PRO A 66 -14.98 3.25 8.19
C PRO A 66 -15.04 4.78 8.14
N ASN A 67 -14.45 5.34 7.10
CA ASN A 67 -14.47 6.76 6.80
C ASN A 67 -14.96 6.98 5.36
N ASP A 68 -14.90 8.22 4.88
CA ASP A 68 -15.36 8.56 3.52
C ASP A 68 -14.51 7.90 2.41
N GLU A 69 -13.31 7.41 2.72
CA GLU A 69 -12.44 6.73 1.76
C GLU A 69 -12.65 5.22 1.74
N ILE A 70 -12.88 4.60 2.90
CA ILE A 70 -12.93 3.15 3.07
C ILE A 70 -14.21 2.74 3.80
N GLU A 71 -15.15 2.15 3.05
CA GLU A 71 -16.40 1.62 3.58
C GLU A 71 -16.20 0.30 4.36
N GLN A 72 -15.26 -0.54 3.93
CA GLN A 72 -15.02 -1.86 4.53
C GLN A 72 -13.60 -2.38 4.25
N VAL A 73 -13.12 -3.27 5.12
CA VAL A 73 -11.83 -3.95 4.97
C VAL A 73 -12.02 -5.44 5.14
N GLN A 74 -11.51 -6.24 4.20
CA GLN A 74 -11.62 -7.69 4.21
C GLN A 74 -10.39 -8.35 3.58
N PHE A 75 -10.04 -9.55 4.05
CA PHE A 75 -9.02 -10.39 3.42
C PHE A 75 -9.64 -11.34 2.40
N PHE A 76 -8.94 -11.52 1.30
CA PHE A 76 -9.34 -12.41 0.22
C PHE A 76 -8.17 -13.32 -0.16
N GLU A 77 -8.50 -14.57 -0.47
CA GLU A 77 -7.61 -15.43 -1.25
C GLU A 77 -7.55 -14.91 -2.69
N ARG A 78 -6.43 -15.15 -3.38
CA ARG A 78 -6.19 -14.63 -4.73
C ARG A 78 -7.27 -15.03 -5.74
N GLU A 79 -7.80 -16.24 -5.60
CA GLU A 79 -8.81 -16.84 -6.46
C GLU A 79 -10.24 -16.40 -6.11
N LYS A 80 -10.41 -15.76 -4.94
CA LYS A 80 -11.70 -15.27 -4.41
C LYS A 80 -11.77 -13.74 -4.40
N LEU A 81 -10.88 -13.09 -5.13
CA LEU A 81 -10.94 -11.65 -5.31
C LEU A 81 -12.24 -11.26 -6.02
N PRO A 82 -12.88 -10.16 -5.61
CA PRO A 82 -14.03 -9.64 -6.32
C PRO A 82 -13.77 -9.37 -7.81
N GLU A 83 -14.79 -9.55 -8.65
CA GLU A 83 -14.65 -9.44 -10.12
C GLU A 83 -14.30 -8.02 -10.59
N GLN A 84 -14.68 -6.99 -9.83
CA GLN A 84 -14.52 -5.58 -10.21
C GLN A 84 -13.26 -4.96 -9.57
N ILE A 85 -12.09 -5.54 -9.84
CA ILE A 85 -10.81 -4.97 -9.41
C ILE A 85 -10.06 -4.41 -10.61
N HIS A 86 -9.50 -3.21 -10.44
CA HIS A 86 -8.68 -2.57 -11.46
C HIS A 86 -7.50 -3.48 -11.89
N PRO A 87 -7.21 -3.67 -13.19
CA PRO A 87 -6.15 -4.59 -13.65
C PRO A 87 -4.76 -4.33 -13.05
N TRP A 88 -4.38 -3.06 -12.87
CA TRP A 88 -3.12 -2.71 -12.18
C TRP A 88 -3.06 -3.17 -10.73
N ASN A 89 -4.19 -3.25 -10.03
CA ASN A 89 -4.25 -3.77 -8.68
C ASN A 89 -4.10 -5.30 -8.67
N ILE A 90 -4.72 -6.01 -9.63
CA ILE A 90 -4.45 -7.44 -9.84
C ILE A 90 -2.96 -7.67 -10.09
N LYS A 91 -2.34 -6.83 -10.94
CA LYS A 91 -0.91 -6.95 -11.23
C LYS A 91 -0.03 -6.76 -9.98
N ARG A 92 -0.36 -5.80 -9.12
CA ARG A 92 0.32 -5.55 -7.85
C ARG A 92 0.20 -6.75 -6.90
N ILE A 93 -0.98 -7.37 -6.82
CA ILE A 93 -1.18 -8.60 -6.05
C ILE A 93 -0.28 -9.71 -6.58
N ASP A 94 -0.30 -9.93 -7.89
CA ASP A 94 0.49 -10.98 -8.53
C ASP A 94 1.99 -10.76 -8.28
N ASP A 95 2.48 -9.52 -8.41
CA ASP A 95 3.87 -9.17 -8.11
C ASP A 95 4.25 -9.45 -6.64
N ALA A 96 3.32 -9.22 -5.70
CA ALA A 96 3.52 -9.52 -4.28
C ALA A 96 3.51 -11.04 -4.00
N LEU A 97 2.63 -11.80 -4.65
CA LEU A 97 2.55 -13.27 -4.53
C LEU A 97 3.76 -13.97 -5.17
N GLU A 98 4.27 -13.43 -6.28
CA GLU A 98 5.52 -13.86 -6.93
C GLU A 98 6.78 -13.51 -6.11
N ASN A 99 6.63 -12.78 -4.99
CA ASN A 99 7.73 -12.29 -4.15
C ASN A 99 8.80 -11.55 -4.95
N LYS A 100 8.39 -10.66 -5.87
CA LYS A 100 9.34 -9.78 -6.54
C LYS A 100 10.08 -8.92 -5.53
N ILE A 101 11.33 -8.61 -5.84
CA ILE A 101 12.18 -7.77 -5.02
C ILE A 101 12.66 -6.62 -5.89
N SER A 102 12.38 -5.40 -5.42
CA SER A 102 12.95 -4.17 -5.98
C SER A 102 13.90 -3.55 -4.97
N HIS A 103 14.91 -2.86 -5.47
CA HIS A 103 15.86 -2.14 -4.62
C HIS A 103 15.52 -0.65 -4.62
N PHE A 104 15.49 -0.05 -3.44
CA PHE A 104 15.29 1.38 -3.26
C PHE A 104 16.20 1.91 -2.16
N HIS A 105 16.85 3.03 -2.44
CA HIS A 105 17.80 3.66 -1.52
C HIS A 105 17.25 5.02 -1.10
N ILE A 106 17.19 5.25 0.20
CA ILE A 106 16.84 6.54 0.79
C ILE A 106 18.12 7.12 1.40
N PHE A 107 18.42 8.37 1.06
CA PHE A 107 19.49 9.15 1.69
C PHE A 107 18.86 10.15 2.66
N GLY A 108 19.41 10.25 3.87
CA GLY A 108 18.95 11.22 4.86
C GLY A 108 19.37 12.64 4.48
N SER A 109 18.60 13.63 4.94
CA SER A 109 18.95 15.04 4.85
C SER A 109 20.34 15.25 5.46
N ALA A 110 21.28 15.73 4.65
CA ALA A 110 22.50 16.31 5.16
C ALA A 110 22.08 17.45 6.10
N ILE A 111 22.35 17.28 7.39
CA ILE A 111 22.36 18.42 8.31
C ILE A 111 23.51 19.30 7.80
N LEU A 112 23.15 20.45 7.21
CA LEU A 112 24.07 21.47 6.73
C LEU A 112 24.95 21.99 7.88
#